data_AF-A0A2E7A1R1-F1
#
_entry.id   AF-A0A2E7A1R1-F1
#
_cell.length_a   1.000
_cell.length_b   1.000
_cell.length_c   1.000
_cell.angle_alpha   90.00
_cell.angle_beta   90.00
_cell.angle_gamma   90.00
#
_symmetry.space_group_name_H-M   'P 1'
#
loop_
_entity.id
_entity.type
_entity.pdbx_description
1 polymer ?
#
loop_
_entity_poly.entity_id
_entity_poly.type
_entity_poly.pdbx_seq_one_letter_code
_entity_poly.pdbx_strand_id
1 'polypeptide(L)'
;MTETSTETTGMQLDEEIQAQLHGGYRMRAILIALVCLVLGLWGIYDYVYAIPQQQQGADRRDLAQEMKVVIDAHADRTATLEMYQAAMDHVNSELMSSAYQGAIITGVDSDITSSEGWHAALATWKAALESMQQETGVTSQALELDERAKSEIERANTAYGDVQAPSAYDRPIQWMFILSLLFVPFYVRQLMVHQGRTYALDRDGNFHGPGGIIKAEEIADIDMSRWMKKSIAVLVDADGNRTTLDAYIYRNLDMIIGAIAHRLRPDEWTMDAKVVKVASSPDDAEQD
;
A
#
# COMPACT_ATOMS: atom_id res chain seq x y z
N MET A 1 19.73 -19.14 -60.69
CA MET A 1 18.90 -17.98 -60.33
C MET A 1 17.52 -18.52 -60.06
N THR A 2 17.21 -18.70 -58.78
CA THR A 2 15.93 -19.23 -58.30
C THR A 2 15.23 -18.07 -57.62
N GLU A 3 14.21 -17.53 -58.29
CA GLU A 3 13.35 -16.49 -57.75
C GLU A 3 12.49 -17.09 -56.64
N THR A 4 12.74 -16.67 -55.41
CA THR A 4 11.88 -16.97 -54.27
C THR A 4 10.73 -15.96 -54.30
N SER A 5 9.61 -16.34 -54.94
CA SER A 5 8.37 -15.57 -54.83
C SER A 5 7.87 -15.65 -53.39
N THR A 6 8.03 -14.56 -52.64
CA THR A 6 7.38 -14.36 -51.35
C THR A 6 5.89 -14.21 -51.62
N GLU A 7 5.15 -15.28 -51.33
CA GLU A 7 3.70 -15.32 -51.38
C GLU A 7 3.16 -14.39 -50.29
N THR A 8 2.87 -13.14 -50.66
CA THR A 8 2.16 -12.19 -49.81
C THR A 8 0.71 -12.66 -49.75
N THR A 9 0.39 -13.52 -48.78
CA THR A 9 -0.98 -13.91 -48.44
C THR A 9 -1.76 -12.64 -48.11
N GLY A 10 -2.48 -12.11 -49.11
CA GLY A 10 -3.41 -11.01 -48.93
C GLY A 10 -4.52 -11.47 -48.00
N MET A 11 -4.46 -11.01 -46.76
CA MET A 11 -5.51 -11.25 -45.76
C MET A 11 -6.77 -10.50 -46.22
N GLN A 12 -7.65 -11.20 -46.96
CA GLN A 12 -9.01 -10.72 -47.22
C GLN A 12 -9.75 -10.65 -45.88
N LEU A 13 -10.43 -9.53 -45.61
CA LEU A 13 -11.28 -9.30 -44.44
C LEU A 13 -12.55 -10.16 -44.53
N ASP A 14 -12.42 -11.48 -44.48
CA ASP A 14 -13.56 -12.40 -44.54
C ASP A 14 -14.23 -12.60 -43.17
N GLU A 15 -13.67 -12.03 -42.10
CA GLU A 15 -14.15 -12.20 -40.72
C GLU A 15 -14.21 -10.86 -39.97
N GLU A 16 -15.27 -10.66 -39.18
CA GLU A 16 -15.42 -9.50 -38.30
C GLU A 16 -14.31 -9.51 -37.25
N ILE A 17 -13.51 -8.44 -37.20
CA ILE A 17 -12.40 -8.34 -36.24
C ILE A 17 -12.94 -7.70 -34.98
N GLN A 18 -13.05 -8.47 -33.90
CA GLN A 18 -13.41 -7.95 -32.58
C GLN A 18 -12.18 -7.79 -31.69
N ALA A 19 -12.03 -6.59 -31.13
CA ALA A 19 -11.04 -6.32 -30.11
C ALA A 19 -11.64 -6.56 -28.72
N GLN A 20 -10.92 -7.34 -27.91
CA GLN A 20 -11.30 -7.66 -26.55
C GLN A 20 -10.28 -7.07 -25.57
N LEU A 21 -10.73 -6.75 -24.35
CA LEU A 21 -9.83 -6.26 -23.32
C LEU A 21 -8.70 -7.27 -23.06
N HIS A 22 -7.45 -6.81 -23.14
CA HIS A 22 -6.28 -7.68 -23.04
C HIS A 22 -6.26 -8.35 -21.65
N GLY A 23 -6.25 -9.69 -21.61
CA GLY A 23 -6.31 -10.45 -20.35
C GLY A 23 -5.17 -10.06 -19.38
N GLY A 24 -3.97 -9.81 -19.92
CA GLY A 24 -2.83 -9.33 -19.14
C GLY A 24 -3.03 -7.96 -18.49
N TYR A 25 -3.74 -7.03 -19.14
CA TYR A 25 -4.04 -5.73 -18.54
C TYR A 25 -5.00 -5.88 -17.36
N ARG A 26 -6.07 -6.68 -17.54
CA ARG A 26 -7.05 -6.98 -16.48
C ARG A 26 -6.37 -7.61 -15.27
N MET A 27 -5.55 -8.64 -15.49
CA MET A 27 -4.90 -9.37 -14.40
C MET A 27 -3.93 -8.47 -13.63
N ARG A 28 -3.15 -7.63 -14.33
CA ARG A 28 -2.23 -6.66 -13.69
C ARG A 28 -2.99 -5.65 -12.84
N ALA A 29 -4.07 -5.05 -13.37
CA ALA A 29 -4.86 -4.08 -12.62
C ALA A 29 -5.53 -4.70 -11.38
N ILE A 30 -6.07 -5.92 -11.49
CA ILE A 30 -6.65 -6.66 -10.36
C ILE A 30 -5.57 -6.96 -9.29
N LEU A 31 -4.41 -7.45 -9.71
CA LEU A 31 -3.30 -7.76 -8.80
C LEU A 31 -2.84 -6.50 -8.07
N ILE A 32 -2.61 -5.39 -8.79
CA ILE A 32 -2.19 -4.13 -8.17
C ILE A 32 -3.27 -3.63 -7.19
N ALA A 33 -4.54 -3.64 -7.58
CA ALA A 33 -5.63 -3.24 -6.68
C ALA A 33 -5.68 -4.10 -5.41
N LEU A 34 -5.49 -5.42 -5.53
CA LEU A 34 -5.46 -6.33 -4.39
C LEU A 34 -4.26 -6.07 -3.48
N VAL A 35 -3.06 -5.87 -4.04
CA VAL A 35 -1.86 -5.53 -3.26
C VAL A 35 -2.04 -4.21 -2.52
N CYS A 36 -2.57 -3.18 -3.18
CA CYS A 36 -2.90 -1.90 -2.54
C CYS A 36 -3.93 -2.06 -1.41
N LEU A 37 -4.96 -2.89 -1.61
CA LEU A 37 -5.97 -3.13 -0.58
C LEU A 37 -5.35 -3.79 0.66
N VAL A 38 -4.56 -4.84 0.47
CA VAL A 38 -3.91 -5.58 1.57
C VAL A 38 -2.92 -4.68 2.32
N LEU A 39 -2.02 -4.00 1.62
CA LEU A 39 -1.05 -3.10 2.24
C LEU A 39 -1.74 -1.95 2.97
N GLY A 40 -2.77 -1.38 2.38
CA GLY A 40 -3.53 -0.29 2.99
C GLY A 40 -4.26 -0.69 4.27
N LEU A 41 -4.94 -1.84 4.26
CA LEU A 41 -5.61 -2.36 5.46
C LEU A 41 -4.61 -2.76 6.55
N TRP A 42 -3.49 -3.36 6.17
CA TRP A 42 -2.40 -3.68 7.09
C TRP A 42 -1.81 -2.41 7.71
N GLY A 43 -1.60 -1.36 6.91
CA GLY A 43 -1.10 -0.09 7.40
C GLY A 43 -2.04 0.61 8.39
N ILE A 44 -3.35 0.50 8.19
CA ILE A 44 -4.34 0.98 9.18
C ILE A 44 -4.24 0.19 10.49
N TYR A 45 -4.17 -1.14 10.40
CA TYR A 45 -4.07 -2.00 11.58
C TYR A 45 -2.82 -1.67 12.41
N ASP A 46 -1.66 -1.60 11.76
CA ASP A 46 -0.42 -1.28 12.45
C ASP A 46 -0.45 0.14 13.05
N TYR A 47 -0.99 1.11 12.32
CA TYR A 47 -1.07 2.50 12.77
C TYR A 47 -1.98 2.67 13.99
N VAL A 48 -3.14 2.01 13.99
CA VAL A 48 -4.18 2.18 15.03
C VAL A 48 -3.93 1.27 16.23
N TYR A 49 -3.39 0.08 16.02
CA TYR A 49 -3.29 -0.94 17.07
C TYR A 49 -1.86 -1.29 17.44
N ALA A 50 -1.04 -1.72 16.46
CA ALA A 50 0.29 -2.27 16.77
C ALA A 50 1.26 -1.20 17.30
N ILE A 51 1.36 -0.03 16.66
CA ILE A 51 2.27 1.05 17.08
C ILE A 51 1.90 1.56 18.49
N PRO A 52 0.62 1.89 18.79
CA PRO A 52 0.26 2.29 20.15
C PRO A 52 0.53 1.21 21.19
N GLN A 53 0.29 -0.07 20.87
CA GLN A 53 0.56 -1.17 21.80
C GLN A 53 2.07 -1.33 22.07
N GLN A 54 2.91 -1.20 21.03
CA GLN A 54 4.37 -1.21 21.19
C GLN A 54 4.86 -0.01 22.00
N GLN A 55 4.33 1.18 21.75
CA GLN A 55 4.64 2.37 22.54
C GLN A 55 4.29 2.16 24.01
N GLN A 56 3.08 1.68 24.30
CA GLN A 56 2.66 1.36 25.67
C GLN A 56 3.59 0.32 26.31
N GLY A 57 3.96 -0.75 25.60
CA GLY A 57 4.89 -1.74 26.12
C GLY A 57 6.27 -1.16 26.43
N ALA A 58 6.77 -0.27 25.58
CA ALA A 58 8.04 0.43 25.80
C ALA A 58 7.96 1.40 27.00
N ASP A 59 6.89 2.18 27.11
CA ASP A 59 6.66 3.09 28.24
C ASP A 59 6.59 2.31 29.57
N ARG A 60 5.90 1.15 29.58
CA ARG A 60 5.84 0.25 30.74
C ARG A 60 7.21 -0.33 31.11
N ARG A 61 8.01 -0.71 30.11
CA ARG A 61 9.39 -1.19 30.31
C ARG A 61 10.25 -0.10 30.95
N ASP A 62 10.21 1.11 30.40
CA ASP A 62 11.04 2.22 30.85
C ASP A 62 10.69 2.59 32.30
N LEU A 63 9.39 2.60 32.66
CA LEU A 63 8.95 2.81 34.04
C LEU A 63 9.38 1.68 34.98
N ALA A 64 9.29 0.42 34.55
CA ALA A 64 9.76 -0.71 35.36
C ALA A 64 11.28 -0.65 35.62
N GLN A 65 12.06 -0.23 34.62
CA GLN A 65 13.50 -0.01 34.76
C GLN A 65 13.82 1.16 35.69
N GLU A 66 13.10 2.27 35.57
CA GLU A 66 13.25 3.42 36.49
C GLU A 66 12.95 3.01 37.94
N MET A 67 11.84 2.30 38.15
CA MET A 67 11.47 1.77 39.46
C MET A 67 12.53 0.83 40.04
N LYS A 68 13.09 -0.04 39.21
CA LYS A 68 14.21 -0.91 39.61
C LYS A 68 15.39 -0.09 40.12
N VAL A 69 15.79 0.95 39.39
CA VAL A 69 16.91 1.82 39.76
C VAL A 69 16.67 2.50 41.11
N VAL A 70 15.46 3.02 41.36
CA VAL A 70 15.13 3.68 42.64
C VAL A 70 15.16 2.70 43.81
N ILE A 71 14.56 1.51 43.65
CA ILE A 71 14.53 0.51 44.71
C ILE A 71 15.93 -0.06 45.01
N ASP A 72 16.72 -0.34 43.98
CA ASP A 72 18.09 -0.83 44.16
C ASP A 72 18.95 0.27 44.84
N ALA A 73 18.78 1.54 44.46
CA ALA A 73 19.44 2.66 45.14
C ALA A 73 18.97 2.88 46.59
N HIS A 74 17.70 2.60 46.91
CA HIS A 74 17.19 2.62 48.29
C HIS A 74 17.90 1.56 49.14
N ALA A 75 18.00 0.33 48.62
CA ALA A 75 18.66 -0.78 49.30
C ALA A 75 20.13 -0.45 49.61
N ASP A 76 20.81 0.24 48.68
CA ASP A 76 22.19 0.70 48.83
C ASP A 76 22.34 2.00 49.65
N ARG A 77 21.24 2.62 50.09
CA ARG A 77 21.19 3.93 50.77
C ARG A 77 21.81 5.07 49.95
N THR A 78 21.76 4.96 48.62
CA THR A 78 22.27 5.96 47.67
C THR A 78 21.15 6.74 46.98
N ALA A 79 19.89 6.33 47.16
CA ALA A 79 18.74 7.02 46.59
C ALA A 79 18.61 8.46 47.09
N THR A 80 18.42 9.39 46.16
CA THR A 80 18.16 10.80 46.47
C THR A 80 16.66 11.08 46.53
N LEU A 81 16.26 12.14 47.25
CA LEU A 81 14.87 12.59 47.29
C LEU A 81 14.31 12.88 45.88
N GLU A 82 15.15 13.43 44.99
CA GLU A 82 14.79 13.72 43.60
C GLU A 82 14.44 12.45 42.82
N MET A 83 15.17 11.33 43.03
CA MET A 83 14.86 10.05 42.40
C MET A 83 13.49 9.51 42.82
N TYR A 84 13.14 9.60 44.11
CA TYR A 84 11.81 9.19 44.58
C TYR A 84 10.71 10.06 43.99
N GLN A 85 10.90 11.38 43.97
CA GLN A 85 9.92 12.31 43.44
C GLN A 85 9.68 12.07 41.95
N ALA A 86 10.74 11.89 41.16
CA ALA A 86 10.63 11.59 39.73
C ALA A 86 9.85 10.29 39.47
N ALA A 87 10.22 9.19 40.15
CA ALA A 87 9.55 7.90 39.99
C ALA A 87 8.09 7.96 40.49
N MET A 88 7.84 8.64 41.60
CA MET A 88 6.49 8.83 42.15
C MET A 88 5.61 9.65 41.20
N ASP A 89 6.15 10.71 40.60
CA ASP A 89 5.42 11.54 39.63
C ASP A 89 5.07 10.74 38.37
N HIS A 90 6.00 9.92 37.85
CA HIS A 90 5.73 9.01 36.73
C HIS A 90 4.68 7.95 37.07
N VAL A 91 4.80 7.27 38.22
CA VAL A 91 3.81 6.27 38.67
C VAL A 91 2.43 6.91 38.84
N ASN A 92 2.35 8.11 39.45
CA ASN A 92 1.09 8.83 39.60
C ASN A 92 0.53 9.29 38.25
N SER A 93 1.37 9.76 37.33
CA SER A 93 0.95 10.13 35.98
C SER A 93 0.32 8.94 35.25
N GLU A 94 0.94 7.75 35.31
CA GLU A 94 0.40 6.53 34.70
C GLU A 94 -0.87 6.01 35.38
N LEU A 95 -0.96 6.11 36.72
CA LEU A 95 -2.18 5.78 37.46
C LEU A 95 -3.34 6.73 37.15
N MET A 96 -3.06 7.99 36.78
CA MET A 96 -4.08 8.99 36.46
C MET A 96 -4.44 9.02 34.97
N SER A 97 -3.51 8.69 34.06
CA SER A 97 -3.73 8.63 32.61
C SER A 97 -4.68 7.50 32.22
N SER A 98 -4.67 6.46 33.03
CA SER A 98 -5.52 5.31 32.90
C SER A 98 -6.84 5.55 33.63
N ALA A 99 -7.94 5.61 32.87
CA ALA A 99 -9.28 5.93 33.36
C ALA A 99 -9.91 4.88 34.31
N TYR A 100 -9.10 4.13 35.07
CA TYR A 100 -9.50 3.05 35.95
C TYR A 100 -9.81 3.58 37.35
N GLN A 101 -11.03 4.11 37.52
CA GLN A 101 -11.46 4.74 38.77
C GLN A 101 -12.24 3.80 39.72
N GLY A 102 -12.19 2.46 39.56
CA GLY A 102 -13.11 1.62 40.35
C GLY A 102 -12.87 0.12 40.50
N ALA A 103 -11.78 -0.46 40.00
CA ALA A 103 -11.52 -1.87 40.27
C ALA A 103 -10.81 -2.02 41.63
N ILE A 104 -11.52 -2.57 42.62
CA ILE A 104 -10.91 -3.00 43.88
C ILE A 104 -9.83 -4.04 43.52
N ILE A 105 -8.57 -3.71 43.83
CA ILE A 105 -7.41 -4.60 43.69
C ILE A 105 -7.69 -5.85 44.52
N THR A 106 -8.26 -6.89 43.91
CA THR A 106 -8.65 -8.14 44.59
C THR A 106 -7.94 -9.37 44.04
N GLY A 107 -7.08 -9.23 43.03
CA GLY A 107 -6.29 -10.35 42.50
C GLY A 107 -4.79 -10.03 42.51
N VAL A 108 -4.03 -10.74 43.35
CA VAL A 108 -2.55 -10.70 43.35
C VAL A 108 -1.96 -11.46 42.14
N ASP A 109 -2.76 -12.26 41.45
CA ASP A 109 -2.34 -13.15 40.36
C ASP A 109 -2.73 -12.67 38.95
N SER A 110 -3.16 -11.42 38.76
CA SER A 110 -3.43 -10.91 37.42
C SER A 110 -2.16 -10.89 36.57
N ASP A 111 -2.30 -11.23 35.28
CA ASP A 111 -1.24 -11.12 34.29
C ASP A 111 -0.76 -9.67 34.18
N ILE A 112 0.54 -9.42 34.37
CA ILE A 112 1.13 -8.07 34.33
C ILE A 112 1.06 -7.42 32.95
N THR A 113 0.80 -8.21 31.90
CA THR A 113 0.56 -7.71 30.54
C THR A 113 -0.84 -7.11 30.38
N SER A 114 -1.79 -7.56 31.22
CA SER A 114 -3.14 -7.02 31.25
C SER A 114 -3.17 -5.60 31.82
N SER A 115 -4.18 -4.82 31.43
CA SER A 115 -4.36 -3.49 31.99
C SER A 115 -4.55 -3.54 33.51
N GLU A 116 -5.37 -4.46 34.02
CA GLU A 116 -5.63 -4.61 35.46
C GLU A 116 -4.36 -4.98 36.24
N GLY A 117 -3.59 -5.95 35.74
CA GLY A 117 -2.35 -6.37 36.39
C GLY A 117 -1.28 -5.28 36.40
N TRP A 118 -1.18 -4.51 35.31
CA TRP A 118 -0.30 -3.35 35.27
C TRP A 118 -0.67 -2.30 36.33
N HIS A 119 -1.95 -1.99 36.51
CA HIS A 119 -2.38 -1.03 37.54
C HIS A 119 -2.15 -1.54 38.96
N ALA A 120 -2.38 -2.83 39.19
CA ALA A 120 -2.10 -3.44 40.48
C ALA A 120 -0.61 -3.36 40.83
N ALA A 121 0.27 -3.55 39.83
CA ALA A 121 1.71 -3.35 39.98
C ALA A 121 2.04 -1.88 40.31
N LEU A 122 1.52 -0.92 39.54
CA LEU A 122 1.71 0.52 39.80
C LEU A 122 1.27 0.94 41.20
N ALA A 123 0.11 0.46 41.67
CA ALA A 123 -0.39 0.74 43.01
C ALA A 123 0.52 0.15 44.10
N THR A 124 1.07 -1.05 43.86
CA THR A 124 2.05 -1.68 44.76
C THR A 124 3.35 -0.89 44.80
N TRP A 125 3.86 -0.44 43.65
CA TRP A 125 5.07 0.38 43.55
C TRP A 125 4.91 1.73 44.25
N LYS A 126 3.75 2.38 44.07
CA LYS A 126 3.41 3.62 44.78
C LYS A 126 3.44 3.42 46.30
N ALA A 127 2.77 2.40 46.81
CA ALA A 127 2.75 2.10 48.24
C ALA A 127 4.17 1.82 48.80
N ALA A 128 5.01 1.13 48.03
CA ALA A 128 6.40 0.90 48.39
C ALA A 128 7.20 2.21 48.46
N LEU A 129 7.11 3.08 47.45
CA LEU A 129 7.79 4.39 47.44
C LEU A 129 7.32 5.29 48.59
N GLU A 130 6.01 5.34 48.87
CA GLU A 130 5.46 6.10 50.02
C GLU A 130 6.02 5.59 51.34
N SER A 131 6.18 4.27 51.49
CA SER A 131 6.77 3.67 52.69
C SER A 131 8.26 3.97 52.85
N MET A 132 9.02 3.98 51.73
CA MET A 132 10.45 4.30 51.71
C MET A 132 10.70 5.77 52.07
N GLN A 133 9.82 6.68 51.65
CA GLN A 133 9.95 8.11 51.91
C GLN A 133 9.70 8.47 53.38
N GLN A 134 8.90 7.68 54.10
CA GLN A 134 8.47 8.07 55.46
C GLN A 134 9.55 7.90 56.55
N GLU A 135 10.73 7.32 56.26
CA GLU A 135 11.88 7.15 57.19
C GLU A 135 11.56 6.57 58.60
N THR A 136 10.33 6.13 58.86
CA THR A 136 9.82 5.75 60.19
C THR A 136 10.18 4.33 60.56
N GLY A 137 11.47 4.03 60.61
CA GLY A 137 12.00 2.73 61.03
C GLY A 137 11.58 1.57 60.12
N VAL A 138 12.35 0.49 60.13
CA VAL A 138 12.03 -0.69 59.33
C VAL A 138 10.89 -1.43 60.02
N THR A 139 9.66 -1.18 59.59
CA THR A 139 8.50 -1.99 59.99
C THR A 139 8.45 -3.25 59.12
N SER A 140 7.93 -4.35 59.67
CA SER A 140 7.76 -5.59 58.89
C SER A 140 6.88 -5.39 57.65
N GLN A 141 5.87 -4.51 57.76
CA GLN A 141 4.97 -4.18 56.66
C GLN A 141 5.68 -3.43 55.52
N ALA A 142 6.59 -2.49 55.84
CA ALA A 142 7.37 -1.79 54.81
C ALA A 142 8.30 -2.77 54.05
N LEU A 143 8.86 -3.74 54.76
CA LEU A 143 9.71 -4.77 54.16
C LEU A 143 8.92 -5.72 53.24
N GLU A 144 7.72 -6.13 53.65
CA GLU A 144 6.82 -6.93 52.80
C GLU A 144 6.40 -6.18 51.52
N LEU A 145 6.12 -4.87 51.63
CA LEU A 145 5.78 -4.03 50.47
C LEU A 145 6.95 -3.87 49.50
N ASP A 146 8.17 -3.68 50.01
CA ASP A 146 9.40 -3.61 49.21
C ASP A 146 9.66 -4.93 48.47
N GLU A 147 9.61 -6.07 49.16
CA GLU A 147 9.78 -7.39 48.53
C GLU A 147 8.73 -7.65 47.45
N ARG A 148 7.47 -7.28 47.71
CA ARG A 148 6.39 -7.41 46.72
C ARG A 148 6.62 -6.50 45.52
N ALA A 149 7.03 -5.25 45.73
CA ALA A 149 7.34 -4.33 44.64
C ALA A 149 8.48 -4.85 43.75
N LYS A 150 9.56 -5.38 44.36
CA LYS A 150 10.67 -6.02 43.64
C LYS A 150 10.21 -7.20 42.78
N SER A 151 9.35 -8.06 43.33
CA SER A 151 8.77 -9.18 42.58
C SER A 151 7.96 -8.69 41.37
N GLU A 152 7.11 -7.67 41.53
CA GLU A 152 6.33 -7.11 40.42
C GLU A 152 7.21 -6.41 39.37
N ILE A 153 8.27 -5.72 39.79
CA ILE A 153 9.26 -5.13 38.87
C ILE A 153 9.95 -6.20 38.04
N GLU A 154 10.36 -7.32 38.66
CA GLU A 154 11.00 -8.42 37.94
C GLU A 154 10.04 -9.09 36.94
N ARG A 155 8.77 -9.26 37.34
CA ARG A 155 7.71 -9.71 36.41
C ARG A 155 7.53 -8.74 35.24
N ALA A 156 7.55 -7.42 35.50
CA ALA A 156 7.41 -6.41 34.47
C ALA A 156 8.62 -6.41 33.53
N ASN A 157 9.84 -6.47 34.06
CA ASN A 157 11.06 -6.55 33.27
C ASN A 157 11.11 -7.84 32.44
N THR A 158 10.63 -8.97 32.97
CA THR A 158 10.51 -10.21 32.20
C THR A 158 9.48 -10.08 31.08
N ALA A 159 8.35 -9.43 31.33
CA ALA A 159 7.26 -9.29 30.36
C ALA A 159 7.57 -8.26 29.25
N TYR A 160 8.26 -7.16 29.59
CA TYR A 160 8.47 -6.02 28.70
C TYR A 160 9.94 -5.76 28.33
N GLY A 161 10.89 -6.51 28.88
CA GLY A 161 12.34 -6.24 28.73
C GLY A 161 12.82 -6.21 27.28
N ASP A 162 12.23 -7.05 26.43
CA ASP A 162 12.56 -7.15 25.00
C ASP A 162 11.76 -6.17 24.12
N VAL A 163 10.77 -5.46 24.68
CA VAL A 163 9.95 -4.52 23.92
C VAL A 163 10.79 -3.31 23.56
N GLN A 164 10.84 -2.98 22.28
CA GLN A 164 11.49 -1.77 21.78
C GLN A 164 10.45 -0.70 21.46
N ALA A 165 10.81 0.56 21.72
CA ALA A 165 10.00 1.69 21.30
C ALA A 165 9.87 1.70 19.76
N PRO A 166 8.69 2.04 19.22
CA PRO A 166 8.51 2.16 17.78
C PRO A 166 9.48 3.22 17.22
N SER A 167 9.99 2.96 16.02
CA SER A 167 10.90 3.89 15.37
C SER A 167 10.16 5.16 14.95
N ALA A 168 10.87 6.28 14.87
CA ALA A 168 10.32 7.54 14.35
C ALA A 168 9.80 7.41 12.89
N TYR A 169 10.26 6.38 12.16
CA TYR A 169 9.87 6.13 10.77
C TYR A 169 8.66 5.22 10.62
N ASP A 170 8.23 4.53 11.68
CA ASP A 170 7.13 3.56 11.59
C ASP A 170 5.84 4.26 11.15
N ARG A 171 5.46 5.36 11.79
CA ARG A 171 4.24 6.12 11.45
C ARG A 171 4.25 6.67 10.01
N PRO A 172 5.30 7.35 9.53
CA PRO A 172 5.39 7.75 8.12
C PRO A 172 5.29 6.58 7.13
N ILE A 173 5.93 5.45 7.41
CA ILE A 173 5.87 4.26 6.55
C ILE A 173 4.44 3.71 6.51
N GLN A 174 3.74 3.64 7.65
CA GLN A 174 2.35 3.20 7.67
C GLN A 174 1.43 4.14 6.88
N TRP A 175 1.65 5.46 6.94
CA TRP A 175 0.92 6.41 6.10
C TRP A 175 1.12 6.17 4.59
N MET A 176 2.33 5.82 4.17
CA MET A 176 2.58 5.44 2.77
C MET A 176 1.74 4.23 2.35
N PHE A 177 1.60 3.22 3.23
CA PHE A 177 0.73 2.08 2.97
C PHE A 177 -0.75 2.45 2.98
N ILE A 178 -1.21 3.27 3.94
CA ILE A 178 -2.61 3.74 4.00
C ILE A 178 -2.99 4.50 2.71
N LEU A 179 -2.10 5.37 2.21
CA LEU A 179 -2.32 6.10 0.96
C LEU A 179 -2.48 5.19 -0.25
N SER A 180 -1.97 3.95 -0.21
CA SER A 180 -2.17 2.99 -1.28
C SER A 180 -3.65 2.64 -1.51
N LEU A 181 -4.52 2.81 -0.49
CA LEU A 181 -5.97 2.58 -0.61
C LEU A 181 -6.64 3.51 -1.62
N LEU A 182 -6.10 4.70 -1.86
CA LEU A 182 -6.63 5.64 -2.85
C LEU A 182 -6.52 5.09 -4.28
N PHE A 183 -5.59 4.17 -4.53
CA PHE A 183 -5.41 3.55 -5.84
C PHE A 183 -6.39 2.41 -6.09
N VAL A 184 -6.96 1.80 -5.04
CA VAL A 184 -7.97 0.73 -5.19
C VAL A 184 -9.19 1.20 -6.00
N PRO A 185 -9.92 2.27 -5.61
CA PRO A 185 -11.06 2.75 -6.39
C PRO A 185 -10.63 3.27 -7.76
N PHE A 186 -9.40 3.80 -7.91
CA PHE A 186 -8.86 4.20 -9.20
C PHE A 186 -8.76 3.01 -10.17
N TYR A 187 -8.11 1.91 -9.77
CA TYR A 187 -7.97 0.72 -10.61
C TYR A 187 -9.29 0.01 -10.85
N VAL A 188 -10.17 -0.06 -9.85
CA VAL A 188 -11.53 -0.63 -10.01
C VAL A 188 -12.32 0.18 -11.04
N ARG A 189 -12.29 1.52 -10.96
CA ARG A 189 -12.94 2.40 -11.93
C ARG A 189 -12.36 2.22 -13.34
N GLN A 190 -11.03 2.13 -13.48
CA GLN A 190 -10.40 1.88 -14.77
C GLN A 190 -10.90 0.56 -15.38
N LEU A 191 -10.97 -0.51 -14.59
CA LEU A 191 -11.50 -1.80 -15.05
C LEU A 191 -12.96 -1.70 -15.47
N MET A 192 -13.82 -1.01 -14.71
CA MET A 192 -15.22 -0.81 -15.07
C MET A 192 -15.39 -0.03 -16.37
N VAL A 193 -14.61 1.06 -16.55
CA VAL A 193 -14.66 1.89 -17.76
C VAL A 193 -14.20 1.11 -18.99
N HIS A 194 -13.17 0.28 -18.86
CA HIS A 194 -12.61 -0.48 -19.98
C HIS A 194 -13.39 -1.76 -20.30
N GLN A 195 -14.06 -2.38 -19.32
CA GLN A 195 -14.91 -3.55 -19.56
C GLN A 195 -16.15 -3.22 -20.39
N GLY A 196 -16.68 -2.00 -20.28
CA GLY A 196 -17.84 -1.56 -21.06
C GLY A 196 -17.54 -1.19 -22.51
N ARG A 197 -16.27 -1.19 -22.93
CA ARG A 197 -15.86 -0.77 -24.28
C ARG A 197 -15.54 -1.99 -25.12
N THR A 198 -16.32 -2.16 -26.19
CA THR A 198 -16.07 -3.15 -27.23
C THR A 198 -15.73 -2.39 -28.51
N TYR A 199 -14.73 -2.86 -29.24
CA TYR A 199 -14.39 -2.34 -30.56
C TYR A 199 -14.48 -3.48 -31.57
N ALA A 200 -15.10 -3.22 -32.70
CA ALA A 200 -15.15 -4.18 -33.79
C ALA A 200 -15.02 -3.46 -35.14
N LEU A 201 -14.48 -4.16 -36.13
CA LEU A 201 -14.47 -3.74 -37.52
C LEU A 201 -15.21 -4.79 -38.33
N ASP A 202 -16.33 -4.39 -38.92
CA ASP A 202 -17.14 -5.26 -39.78
C ASP A 202 -16.49 -5.39 -41.17
N ARG A 203 -16.95 -6.38 -41.95
CA ARG A 203 -16.48 -6.67 -43.30
C ARG A 203 -16.65 -5.51 -44.27
N ASP A 204 -17.72 -4.74 -44.09
CA ASP A 204 -18.01 -3.54 -44.87
C ASP A 204 -17.06 -2.37 -44.52
N GLY A 205 -16.16 -2.56 -43.54
CA GLY A 205 -15.23 -1.55 -43.06
C GLY A 205 -15.87 -0.54 -42.11
N ASN A 206 -17.05 -0.86 -41.58
CA ASN A 206 -17.74 -0.08 -40.55
C ASN A 206 -17.11 -0.34 -39.19
N PHE A 207 -16.81 0.74 -38.46
CA PHE A 207 -16.19 0.67 -37.15
C PHE A 207 -17.26 0.75 -36.06
N HIS A 208 -17.29 -0.24 -35.18
CA HIS A 208 -18.14 -0.28 -34.01
C HIS A 208 -17.33 0.13 -32.78
N GLY A 209 -17.77 1.17 -32.09
CA GLY A 209 -17.13 1.65 -30.85
C GLY A 209 -18.14 2.07 -29.79
N PRO A 210 -17.67 2.52 -28.62
CA PRO A 210 -18.56 2.95 -27.53
C PRO A 210 -19.40 4.19 -27.86
N GLY A 211 -19.05 4.94 -28.90
CA GLY A 211 -19.82 6.08 -29.40
C GLY A 211 -20.90 5.73 -30.43
N GLY A 212 -21.00 4.46 -30.84
CA GLY A 212 -21.88 4.01 -31.91
C GLY A 212 -21.12 3.36 -33.07
N ILE A 213 -21.79 3.26 -34.21
CA ILE A 213 -21.25 2.72 -35.45
C ILE A 213 -20.83 3.90 -36.33
N ILE A 214 -19.58 3.91 -36.78
CA ILE A 214 -19.04 4.88 -37.75
C ILE A 214 -18.89 4.14 -39.06
N LYS A 215 -19.55 4.61 -40.13
CA LYS A 215 -19.47 3.93 -41.42
C LYS A 215 -18.09 4.08 -42.03
N ALA A 216 -17.73 3.14 -42.91
CA ALA A 216 -16.47 3.18 -43.64
C ALA A 216 -16.20 4.53 -44.32
N GLU A 217 -17.23 5.12 -44.93
CA GLU A 217 -17.22 6.40 -45.65
C GLU A 217 -17.15 7.65 -44.74
N GLU A 218 -17.56 7.51 -43.48
CA GLU A 218 -17.53 8.60 -42.49
C GLU A 218 -16.15 8.70 -41.81
N ILE A 219 -15.31 7.67 -41.94
CA ILE A 219 -13.95 7.71 -41.41
C ILE A 219 -13.07 8.60 -42.30
N ALA A 220 -12.83 9.83 -41.85
CA ALA A 220 -12.05 10.83 -42.58
C ALA A 220 -10.53 10.60 -42.51
N ASP A 221 -10.00 10.26 -41.33
CA ASP A 221 -8.57 10.01 -41.13
C ASP A 221 -8.30 9.12 -39.90
N ILE A 222 -7.07 8.63 -39.78
CA ILE A 222 -6.54 7.96 -38.59
C ILE A 222 -5.17 8.54 -38.23
N ASP A 223 -5.07 9.25 -37.12
CA ASP A 223 -3.80 9.80 -36.63
C ASP A 223 -2.93 8.69 -36.03
N MET A 224 -1.89 8.32 -36.78
CA MET A 224 -0.91 7.27 -36.46
C MET A 224 0.38 7.82 -35.82
N SER A 225 0.44 9.12 -35.48
CA SER A 225 1.67 9.78 -34.98
C SER A 225 2.25 9.15 -33.71
N ARG A 226 1.41 8.52 -32.88
CA ARG A 226 1.81 7.87 -31.63
C ARG A 226 1.90 6.35 -31.72
N TRP A 227 1.60 5.76 -32.88
CA TRP A 227 1.44 4.33 -33.05
C TRP A 227 2.73 3.56 -32.74
N MET A 228 3.83 3.88 -33.43
CA MET A 228 5.10 3.16 -33.23
C MET A 228 5.76 3.41 -31.86
N LYS A 229 5.34 4.46 -31.13
CA LYS A 229 5.93 4.83 -29.82
C LYS A 229 5.12 4.29 -28.63
N LYS A 230 3.79 4.25 -28.75
CA LYS A 230 2.89 3.94 -27.62
C LYS A 230 1.75 2.99 -27.98
N SER A 231 1.68 2.51 -29.23
CA SER A 231 0.58 1.67 -29.73
C SER A 231 -0.78 2.34 -29.59
N ILE A 232 -0.81 3.66 -29.81
CA ILE A 232 -2.02 4.50 -29.74
C ILE A 232 -2.25 5.14 -31.10
N ALA A 233 -3.46 4.99 -31.62
CA ALA A 233 -3.98 5.69 -32.79
C ALA A 233 -5.22 6.51 -32.42
N VAL A 234 -5.55 7.55 -33.20
CA VAL A 234 -6.78 8.33 -32.99
C VAL A 234 -7.58 8.33 -34.29
N LEU A 235 -8.73 7.68 -34.27
CA LEU A 235 -9.69 7.69 -35.37
C LEU A 235 -10.37 9.06 -35.44
N VAL A 236 -10.43 9.65 -36.63
CA VAL A 236 -11.08 10.94 -36.89
C VAL A 236 -12.24 10.72 -37.85
N ASP A 237 -13.43 11.07 -37.39
CA ASP A 237 -14.68 11.03 -38.15
C ASP A 237 -14.80 12.26 -39.08
N ALA A 238 -15.69 12.22 -40.06
CA ALA A 238 -16.02 13.31 -40.97
C ALA A 238 -16.49 14.57 -40.23
N ASP A 239 -17.17 14.38 -39.10
CA ASP A 239 -17.61 15.45 -38.20
C ASP A 239 -16.46 16.02 -37.34
N GLY A 240 -15.24 15.47 -37.46
CA GLY A 240 -14.08 15.86 -36.67
C GLY A 240 -14.04 15.25 -35.26
N ASN A 241 -14.97 14.34 -34.95
CA ASN A 241 -14.96 13.60 -33.69
C ASN A 241 -13.73 12.70 -33.61
N ARG A 242 -13.08 12.66 -32.44
CA ARG A 242 -11.82 11.92 -32.23
C ARG A 242 -12.03 10.77 -31.26
N THR A 243 -11.77 9.55 -31.71
CA THR A 243 -11.83 8.33 -30.89
C THR A 243 -10.44 7.72 -30.71
N THR A 244 -9.94 7.72 -29.47
CA THR A 244 -8.64 7.13 -29.14
C THR A 244 -8.72 5.60 -29.09
N LEU A 245 -7.83 4.94 -29.84
CA LEU A 245 -7.66 3.50 -29.91
C LEU A 245 -6.29 3.14 -29.29
N ASP A 246 -6.30 2.37 -28.20
CA ASP A 246 -5.10 1.99 -27.45
C ASP A 246 -4.90 0.47 -27.46
N ALA A 247 -3.99 -0.01 -28.31
CA ALA A 247 -3.73 -1.43 -28.49
C ALA A 247 -2.94 -2.05 -27.32
N TYR A 248 -2.42 -1.25 -26.38
CA TYR A 248 -1.88 -1.77 -25.14
C TYR A 248 -2.98 -2.30 -24.20
N ILE A 249 -4.18 -1.72 -24.28
CA ILE A 249 -5.31 -2.08 -23.42
C ILE A 249 -6.14 -3.21 -24.06
N TYR A 250 -6.35 -3.18 -25.37
CA TYR A 250 -7.21 -4.13 -26.08
C TYR A 250 -6.41 -4.99 -27.06
N ARG A 251 -6.66 -6.30 -27.00
CA ARG A 251 -6.11 -7.29 -27.93
C ARG A 251 -6.81 -7.19 -29.28
N ASN A 252 -6.08 -7.41 -30.38
CA ASN A 252 -6.54 -7.36 -31.79
C ASN A 252 -6.93 -5.95 -32.27
N LEU A 253 -6.80 -4.91 -31.44
CA LEU A 253 -7.07 -3.54 -31.86
C LEU A 253 -6.04 -3.05 -32.88
N ASP A 254 -4.83 -3.59 -32.84
CA ASP A 254 -3.79 -3.40 -33.84
C ASP A 254 -4.23 -3.85 -35.24
N MET A 255 -4.95 -4.96 -35.35
CA MET A 255 -5.50 -5.42 -36.63
C MET A 255 -6.57 -4.47 -37.15
N ILE A 256 -7.46 -3.97 -36.27
CA ILE A 256 -8.48 -2.98 -36.64
C ILE A 256 -7.82 -1.69 -37.13
N ILE A 257 -6.84 -1.19 -36.38
CA ILE A 257 -6.08 0.02 -36.72
C ILE A 257 -5.34 -0.17 -38.05
N GLY A 258 -4.67 -1.30 -38.24
CA GLY A 258 -3.92 -1.61 -39.46
C GLY A 258 -4.80 -1.70 -40.69
N ALA A 259 -5.97 -2.35 -40.59
CA ALA A 259 -6.96 -2.41 -41.66
C ALA A 259 -7.47 -1.01 -42.06
N ILE A 260 -7.80 -0.17 -41.07
CA ILE A 260 -8.25 1.21 -41.33
C ILE A 260 -7.12 2.06 -41.93
N ALA A 261 -5.91 1.99 -41.37
CA ALA A 261 -4.77 2.77 -41.83
C ALA A 261 -4.34 2.37 -43.25
N HIS A 262 -4.27 1.08 -43.55
CA HIS A 262 -3.95 0.59 -44.90
C HIS A 262 -5.02 1.02 -45.91
N ARG A 263 -6.30 1.02 -45.55
CA ARG A 263 -7.37 1.49 -46.45
C ARG A 263 -7.22 2.97 -46.80
N LEU A 264 -6.86 3.81 -45.83
CA LEU A 264 -6.74 5.25 -46.02
C LEU A 264 -5.41 5.66 -46.66
N ARG A 265 -4.31 4.97 -46.30
CA ARG A 265 -2.93 5.26 -46.71
C ARG A 265 -2.16 3.96 -46.98
N PRO A 266 -2.49 3.26 -48.09
CA PRO A 266 -1.97 1.92 -48.38
C PRO A 266 -0.46 1.89 -48.66
N ASP A 267 0.10 3.04 -49.08
CA ASP A 267 1.50 3.27 -49.37
C ASP A 267 2.34 3.55 -48.12
N GLU A 268 1.73 4.06 -47.04
CA GLU A 268 2.42 4.33 -45.78
C GLU A 268 2.30 3.17 -44.77
N TRP A 269 1.17 2.47 -44.76
CA TRP A 269 0.83 1.48 -43.74
C TRP A 269 0.41 0.15 -44.34
N THR A 270 0.88 -0.94 -43.74
CA THR A 270 0.44 -2.31 -44.04
C THR A 270 -0.80 -2.68 -43.21
N MET A 271 -1.51 -3.75 -43.62
CA MET A 271 -2.65 -4.32 -42.87
C MET A 271 -2.30 -4.72 -41.43
N ASP A 272 -1.04 -5.07 -41.17
CA ASP A 272 -0.51 -5.37 -39.82
C ASP A 272 -0.17 -4.09 -39.01
N ALA A 273 -0.59 -2.92 -39.47
CA ALA A 273 -0.25 -1.61 -38.90
C ALA A 273 1.27 -1.33 -38.83
N LYS A 274 2.07 -1.88 -39.75
CA LYS A 274 3.51 -1.58 -39.86
C LYS A 274 3.75 -0.55 -40.96
N VAL A 275 4.75 0.32 -40.77
CA VAL A 275 5.20 1.27 -41.79
C VAL A 275 5.73 0.51 -42.99
N VAL A 276 5.24 0.84 -44.19
CA VAL A 276 5.76 0.31 -45.45
C VAL A 276 7.17 0.85 -45.62
N LYS A 277 8.16 -0.04 -45.68
CA LYS A 277 9.53 0.36 -46.02
C LYS A 277 9.57 0.72 -47.49
N VAL A 278 9.59 2.01 -47.79
CA VAL A 278 9.97 2.48 -49.13
C VAL A 278 11.41 2.02 -49.35
N ALA A 279 11.66 1.22 -50.40
CA ALA A 279 13.02 0.87 -50.77
C ALA A 279 13.78 2.17 -50.98
N SER A 280 14.79 2.42 -50.14
CA SER A 280 15.67 3.58 -50.28
C SER A 280 16.19 3.60 -51.71
N SER A 281 16.06 4.75 -52.38
CA SER A 281 16.70 4.96 -53.67
C SER A 281 18.19 4.61 -53.56
N PRO A 282 18.80 4.04 -54.60
CA PRO A 282 20.20 3.62 -54.59
C PRO A 282 21.23 4.75 -54.33
N ASP A 283 20.80 6.00 -54.21
CA ASP A 283 21.66 7.16 -53.92
C ASP A 283 22.11 7.27 -52.45
N ASP A 284 21.52 6.51 -51.52
CA ASP A 284 21.98 6.48 -50.11
C ASP A 284 23.16 5.52 -49.88
N ALA A 285 23.66 4.85 -50.93
CA ALA A 285 24.77 3.89 -50.85
C ALA A 285 26.15 4.52 -51.15
N GLU A 286 26.23 5.83 -51.41
CA GLU A 286 27.49 6.50 -51.83
C GLU A 286 28.04 7.52 -50.80
N GLN A 287 27.61 7.43 -49.55
CA GLN A 287 28.21 8.18 -48.43
C GLN A 287 28.59 7.26 -47.27
N ASP A 288 29.58 6.40 -47.51
CA ASP A 288 30.47 5.82 -46.48
C ASP A 288 31.93 5.96 -46.94
#